data_AF-F9ZBS7-F1
#
_entry.id   AF-F9ZBS7-F1
#
_cell.length_a   1.000
_cell.length_b   1.000
_cell.length_c   1.000
_cell.angle_alpha   90.00
_cell.angle_beta   90.00
_cell.angle_gamma   90.00
#
_symmetry.space_group_name_H-M   'P 1'
#
loop_
_entity.id
_entity.type
_entity.pdbx_description
1 polymer ?
#
loop_
_entity_poly.entity_id
_entity_poly.type
_entity_poly.pdbx_seq_one_letter_code
_entity_poly.pdbx_strand_id
1 'polypeptide(L)'
;MTTIHLLYVDDEENWLNAVGQILQTGEFVVDTATDGEMALQKMAEQRYDMILLDVRLKEENGWELVRRFKQVQREVAVVLFTSDYEVERLTDVFGVGVEDYLEKSSDIGILANRLKALHYRFVKSREQQECYRIASEVFFRVNAGILVVKGKERYLKSNEACLLKLLCRKMGTVVKIEELYAGIWGKAILFDSKDKALRNLVSELRKTLEGTGLEIRNKRFAGYCLKGE
;
A
#
# COMPACT_ATOMS: atom_id res chain seq x y z
N MET A 1 16.97 12.33 -12.66
CA MET A 1 15.54 12.13 -12.37
C MET A 1 15.07 10.99 -13.24
N THR A 2 14.41 10.00 -12.65
CA THR A 2 13.93 8.81 -13.36
C THR A 2 12.67 9.17 -14.15
N THR A 3 12.60 8.73 -15.40
CA THR A 3 11.40 8.88 -16.24
C THR A 3 10.24 8.08 -15.64
N ILE A 4 9.04 8.65 -15.58
CA ILE A 4 7.83 8.02 -15.06
C ILE A 4 6.95 7.55 -16.23
N HIS A 5 6.73 6.25 -16.36
CA HIS A 5 5.82 5.68 -17.37
C HIS A 5 4.38 5.73 -16.86
N LEU A 6 3.55 6.55 -17.50
CA LEU A 6 2.15 6.76 -17.16
C LEU A 6 1.24 6.20 -18.26
N LEU A 7 0.26 5.40 -17.88
CA LEU A 7 -0.85 5.04 -18.76
C LEU A 7 -2.08 5.85 -18.38
N TYR A 8 -2.59 6.67 -19.30
CA TYR A 8 -3.83 7.42 -19.12
C TYR A 8 -4.99 6.70 -19.83
N VAL A 9 -6.06 6.41 -19.10
CA VAL A 9 -7.24 5.68 -19.59
C VAL A 9 -8.48 6.56 -19.43
N ASP A 10 -9.09 6.93 -20.55
CA ASP A 10 -10.25 7.82 -20.63
C ASP A 10 -10.94 7.62 -21.99
N ASP A 11 -12.25 7.46 -22.01
CA ASP A 11 -13.03 7.23 -23.25
C ASP A 11 -13.31 8.53 -24.03
N GLU A 12 -13.01 9.70 -23.46
CA GLU A 12 -13.08 10.99 -24.13
C GLU A 12 -11.78 11.31 -24.89
N GLU A 13 -11.63 10.83 -26.13
CA GLU A 13 -10.41 10.98 -26.95
C GLU A 13 -9.82 12.40 -26.98
N ASN A 14 -10.65 13.43 -27.09
CA ASN A 14 -10.18 14.81 -27.13
C ASN A 14 -9.48 15.22 -25.82
N TRP A 15 -10.05 14.81 -24.69
CA TRP A 15 -9.51 15.06 -23.36
C TRP A 15 -8.27 14.19 -23.11
N LEU A 16 -8.35 12.91 -23.49
CA LEU A 16 -7.26 11.94 -23.46
C LEU A 16 -6.00 12.49 -24.16
N ASN A 17 -6.17 12.97 -25.39
CA ASN A 17 -5.08 13.52 -26.21
C ASN A 17 -4.53 14.85 -25.64
N ALA A 18 -5.41 15.77 -25.23
CA ALA A 18 -4.99 17.08 -24.72
C ALA A 18 -4.19 16.94 -23.41
N VAL A 19 -4.72 16.19 -22.45
CA VAL A 19 -4.04 15.94 -21.16
C VAL A 19 -2.79 15.09 -21.39
N GLY A 20 -2.85 14.07 -22.24
CA GLY A 20 -1.70 13.23 -22.57
C GLY A 20 -0.52 14.04 -23.11
N GLN A 21 -0.77 14.93 -24.08
CA GLN A 21 0.28 15.80 -24.64
C GLN A 21 0.88 16.75 -23.60
N ILE A 22 0.05 17.34 -22.73
CA ILE A 22 0.53 18.25 -21.69
C ILE A 22 1.35 17.48 -20.65
N LEU A 23 0.92 16.28 -20.25
CA LEU A 23 1.65 15.45 -19.31
C LEU A 23 2.97 14.91 -19.89
N GLN A 24 3.05 14.67 -21.21
CA GLN A 24 4.31 14.34 -21.89
C GLN A 24 5.36 15.44 -21.77
N THR A 25 4.99 16.67 -21.37
CA THR A 25 5.94 17.72 -21.04
C THR A 25 6.49 17.50 -19.62
N GLY A 26 7.78 17.16 -19.51
CA GLY A 26 8.47 16.99 -18.23
C GLY A 26 9.07 15.60 -18.05
N GLU A 27 8.75 14.93 -16.94
CA GLU A 27 9.36 13.66 -16.51
C GLU A 27 8.52 12.44 -16.86
N PHE A 28 7.34 12.62 -17.49
CA PHE A 28 6.45 11.53 -17.84
C PHE A 28 6.65 11.07 -19.29
N VAL A 29 6.58 9.76 -19.49
CA VAL A 29 6.28 9.14 -20.79
C VAL A 29 4.85 8.64 -20.70
N VAL A 30 3.96 9.23 -21.49
CA VAL A 30 2.52 8.97 -21.39
C VAL A 30 2.05 8.15 -22.58
N ASP A 31 1.48 6.99 -22.30
CA ASP A 31 0.62 6.27 -23.23
C ASP A 31 -0.85 6.52 -22.90
N THR A 32 -1.69 6.45 -23.92
CA THR A 32 -3.13 6.64 -23.79
C THR A 32 -3.89 5.39 -24.22
N ALA A 33 -5.05 5.15 -23.61
CA ALA A 33 -6.00 4.12 -23.98
C ALA A 33 -7.44 4.64 -23.83
N THR A 34 -8.32 4.27 -24.76
CA THR A 34 -9.72 4.70 -24.78
C THR A 34 -10.67 3.77 -24.01
N ASP A 35 -10.17 2.60 -23.63
CA ASP A 35 -10.93 1.58 -22.91
C ASP A 35 -9.98 0.66 -22.11
N GLY A 36 -10.58 -0.19 -21.27
CA GLY A 36 -9.85 -1.09 -20.39
C GLY A 36 -9.12 -2.22 -21.11
N GLU A 37 -9.65 -2.73 -22.23
CA GLU A 37 -9.00 -3.80 -22.99
C GLU A 37 -7.73 -3.30 -23.68
N MET A 38 -7.77 -2.12 -24.30
CA MET A 38 -6.60 -1.45 -24.87
C MET A 38 -5.56 -1.14 -23.78
N ALA A 39 -6.00 -0.71 -22.60
CA ALA A 39 -5.12 -0.48 -21.46
C ALA A 39 -4.43 -1.79 -21.02
N LEU A 40 -5.18 -2.88 -20.88
CA LEU A 40 -4.66 -4.19 -20.50
C LEU A 40 -3.69 -4.76 -21.53
N GLN A 41 -3.97 -4.60 -22.82
CA GLN A 41 -3.06 -5.01 -23.89
C GLN A 41 -1.72 -4.26 -23.77
N LYS A 42 -1.75 -2.94 -23.61
CA LYS A 42 -0.54 -2.14 -23.41
C LYS A 42 0.23 -2.54 -22.15
N MET A 43 -0.48 -2.82 -21.05
CA MET A 43 0.12 -3.31 -19.81
C MET A 43 0.75 -4.70 -19.93
N ALA A 44 0.30 -5.53 -20.88
CA ALA A 44 0.93 -6.82 -21.16
C ALA A 44 2.24 -6.65 -21.93
N GLU A 45 2.34 -5.62 -22.78
CA GLU A 45 3.50 -5.35 -23.63
C GLU A 45 4.62 -4.59 -22.90
N GLN A 46 4.28 -3.70 -21.96
CA GLN A 46 5.26 -2.92 -21.20
C GLN A 46 4.81 -2.58 -19.79
N ARG A 47 5.77 -2.19 -18.93
CA ARG A 47 5.52 -1.82 -17.54
C ARG A 47 5.21 -0.35 -17.37
N TYR A 48 4.26 -0.05 -16.49
CA TYR A 48 3.90 1.30 -16.10
C TYR A 48 4.22 1.52 -14.62
N ASP A 49 4.65 2.73 -14.30
CA ASP A 49 4.82 3.17 -12.92
C ASP A 49 3.49 3.58 -12.30
N MET A 50 2.60 4.12 -13.13
CA MET A 50 1.31 4.66 -12.70
C MET A 50 0.27 4.57 -13.82
N ILE A 51 -0.99 4.44 -13.43
CA ILE A 51 -2.18 4.53 -14.28
C ILE A 51 -3.03 5.68 -13.78
N LEU A 52 -3.42 6.56 -14.69
CA LEU A 52 -4.46 7.56 -14.47
C LEU A 52 -5.74 7.03 -15.11
N LEU A 53 -6.79 6.77 -14.33
CA LEU A 53 -8.00 6.09 -14.81
C LEU A 53 -9.23 6.98 -14.59
N ASP A 54 -9.99 7.26 -15.64
CA ASP A 54 -11.38 7.68 -15.44
C ASP A 54 -12.23 6.49 -15.00
N VAL A 55 -13.00 6.68 -13.93
CA VAL A 55 -13.93 5.68 -13.41
C VAL A 55 -15.12 5.49 -14.34
N ARG A 56 -15.49 6.52 -15.11
CA ARG A 56 -16.65 6.51 -16.02
C ARG A 56 -16.28 6.05 -17.42
N LEU A 57 -15.66 4.88 -17.56
CA LEU A 57 -15.59 4.23 -18.86
C LEU A 57 -16.98 3.70 -19.23
N LYS A 58 -17.50 4.07 -20.41
CA LYS A 58 -18.87 3.73 -20.86
C LYS A 58 -19.24 2.25 -20.74
N GLU A 59 -18.28 1.36 -20.97
CA GLU A 59 -18.52 -0.09 -21.12
C GLU A 59 -18.02 -0.93 -19.94
N GLU A 60 -17.25 -0.35 -19.01
CA GLU A 60 -16.59 -1.11 -17.94
C GLU A 60 -16.78 -0.50 -16.56
N ASN A 61 -16.95 -1.37 -15.57
CA ASN A 61 -16.89 -0.97 -14.18
C ASN A 61 -15.43 -0.67 -13.83
N GLY A 62 -15.09 0.62 -13.72
CA GLY A 62 -13.72 1.08 -13.40
C GLY A 62 -13.11 0.38 -12.18
N TRP A 63 -13.91 -0.06 -11.20
CA TRP A 63 -13.44 -0.80 -10.03
C TRP A 63 -12.94 -2.21 -10.34
N GLU A 64 -13.65 -2.92 -11.22
CA GLU A 64 -13.23 -4.24 -11.68
C GLU A 64 -11.96 -4.13 -12.52
N LEU A 65 -11.86 -3.08 -13.33
CA LEU A 65 -10.68 -2.79 -14.13
C LEU A 65 -9.44 -2.55 -13.27
N VAL A 66 -9.54 -1.81 -12.16
CA VAL A 66 -8.42 -1.67 -11.19
C VAL A 66 -7.92 -3.04 -10.71
N ARG A 67 -8.82 -3.98 -10.41
CA ARG A 67 -8.42 -5.34 -9.97
C ARG A 67 -7.67 -6.07 -11.08
N ARG A 68 -8.14 -5.97 -12.33
CA ARG A 68 -7.49 -6.56 -13.51
C ARG A 68 -6.10 -5.94 -13.72
N PHE A 69 -5.98 -4.62 -13.61
CA PHE A 69 -4.69 -3.92 -13.68
C PHE A 69 -3.70 -4.43 -12.64
N LYS A 70 -4.13 -4.59 -11.38
CA LYS A 70 -3.28 -5.14 -10.30
C LYS A 70 -2.96 -6.63 -10.49
N GLN A 71 -3.77 -7.39 -11.22
CA GLN A 71 -3.43 -8.77 -11.58
C GLN A 71 -2.31 -8.83 -12.64
N VAL A 72 -2.34 -7.94 -13.64
CA VAL A 72 -1.31 -7.86 -14.69
C VAL A 72 -0.02 -7.24 -14.14
N GLN A 73 -0.13 -6.12 -13.43
CA GLN A 73 0.98 -5.42 -12.81
C GLN A 73 0.66 -5.11 -11.34
N ARG A 74 1.02 -6.04 -10.45
CA ARG A 74 0.76 -5.92 -9.01
C ARG A 74 1.27 -4.63 -8.37
N GLU A 75 2.31 -4.04 -8.92
CA GLU A 75 2.99 -2.88 -8.34
C GLU A 75 2.75 -1.57 -9.08
N VAL A 76 1.85 -1.54 -10.08
CA VAL A 76 1.49 -0.29 -10.75
C VAL A 76 0.67 0.58 -9.80
N ALA A 77 0.98 1.87 -9.67
CA ALA A 77 0.10 2.78 -8.93
C ALA A 77 -1.13 3.11 -9.79
N VAL A 78 -2.32 3.20 -9.21
CA VAL A 78 -3.56 3.54 -9.90
C VAL A 78 -4.18 4.75 -9.20
N VAL A 79 -4.32 5.83 -9.94
CA VAL A 79 -4.93 7.08 -9.50
C VAL A 79 -6.21 7.29 -10.29
N LEU A 80 -7.32 7.50 -9.59
CA LEU A 80 -8.58 7.82 -10.25
C LEU A 80 -8.60 9.28 -10.67
N PHE A 81 -9.13 9.58 -11.85
CA PHE A 81 -9.25 10.93 -12.37
C PHE A 81 -10.64 11.14 -12.94
N THR A 82 -11.51 11.81 -12.20
CA THR A 82 -12.94 11.85 -12.54
C THR A 82 -13.59 13.19 -12.15
N SER A 83 -14.66 13.57 -12.86
CA SER A 83 -15.49 14.75 -12.56
C SER A 83 -16.66 14.40 -11.63
N ASP A 84 -16.79 13.15 -11.22
CA ASP A 84 -17.91 12.68 -10.42
C ASP A 84 -17.69 12.92 -8.92
N TYR A 85 -18.63 13.64 -8.30
CA TYR A 85 -18.61 13.96 -6.87
C TYR A 85 -19.20 12.84 -6.00
N GLU A 86 -19.96 11.89 -6.57
CA GLU A 86 -20.52 10.76 -5.81
C GLU A 86 -19.49 9.70 -5.46
N VAL A 87 -18.27 9.85 -5.98
CA VAL A 87 -17.10 9.06 -5.62
C VAL A 87 -16.85 9.17 -4.11
N GLU A 88 -17.31 10.22 -3.41
CA GLU A 88 -17.26 10.38 -1.93
C GLU A 88 -17.79 9.21 -1.08
N ARG A 89 -18.47 8.19 -1.66
CA ARG A 89 -18.69 6.88 -1.01
C ARG A 89 -17.41 5.99 -0.89
N LEU A 90 -16.22 6.58 -1.08
CA LEU A 90 -14.85 6.00 -1.10
C LEU A 90 -14.34 5.29 0.18
N THR A 91 -15.16 4.87 1.14
CA THR A 91 -14.61 4.09 2.29
C THR A 91 -14.07 2.72 1.86
N ASP A 92 -14.52 2.18 0.73
CA ASP A 92 -14.12 0.86 0.21
C ASP A 92 -13.02 0.91 -0.88
N VAL A 93 -12.62 2.11 -1.33
CA VAL A 93 -11.81 2.28 -2.56
C VAL A 93 -10.34 1.95 -2.38
N PHE A 94 -9.75 2.26 -1.22
CA PHE A 94 -8.39 1.82 -0.89
C PHE A 94 -8.29 0.28 -0.78
N GLY A 95 -9.41 -0.42 -0.56
CA GLY A 95 -9.45 -1.88 -0.48
C GLY A 95 -9.22 -2.59 -1.83
N VAL A 96 -9.37 -1.87 -2.95
CA VAL A 96 -9.27 -2.43 -4.31
C VAL A 96 -7.90 -2.16 -4.95
N GLY A 97 -7.03 -1.42 -4.27
CA GLY A 97 -5.68 -1.11 -4.74
C GLY A 97 -5.58 0.24 -5.46
N VAL A 98 -6.47 1.19 -5.19
CA VAL A 98 -6.31 2.58 -5.64
C VAL A 98 -5.41 3.34 -4.67
N GLU A 99 -4.48 4.14 -5.20
CA GLU A 99 -3.50 4.90 -4.43
C GLU A 99 -4.00 6.30 -4.05
N ASP A 100 -4.80 6.93 -4.91
CA ASP A 100 -5.43 8.24 -4.67
C ASP A 100 -6.57 8.51 -5.67
N TYR A 101 -7.32 9.58 -5.43
CA TYR A 101 -8.29 10.12 -6.37
C TYR A 101 -8.03 11.61 -6.64
N LEU A 102 -8.20 12.01 -7.89
CA LEU A 102 -8.04 13.37 -8.35
C LEU A 102 -9.31 13.80 -9.08
N GLU A 103 -9.83 14.95 -8.67
CA GLU A 103 -10.92 15.59 -9.40
C GLU A 103 -10.39 16.14 -10.72
N LYS A 104 -11.14 15.93 -11.81
CA LYS A 104 -10.97 16.61 -13.11
C LYS A 104 -11.26 18.10 -12.95
N SER A 105 -10.36 18.80 -12.28
CA SER A 105 -10.36 20.25 -12.09
C SER A 105 -9.36 20.90 -13.05
N SER A 106 -9.72 22.06 -13.58
CA SER A 106 -9.27 22.60 -14.86
C SER A 106 -7.85 23.22 -14.90
N ASP A 107 -6.86 22.63 -14.23
CA ASP A 107 -5.44 22.98 -14.41
C ASP A 107 -4.57 21.72 -14.52
N ILE A 108 -4.12 21.44 -15.74
CA ILE A 108 -3.32 20.25 -16.07
C ILE A 108 -1.89 20.37 -15.52
N GLY A 109 -1.38 21.59 -15.29
CA GLY A 109 -0.10 21.81 -14.63
C GLY A 109 -0.14 21.40 -13.14
N ILE A 110 -1.27 21.65 -12.47
CA ILE A 110 -1.50 21.16 -11.11
C ILE A 110 -1.59 19.62 -11.10
N LEU A 111 -2.27 19.02 -12.09
CA LEU A 111 -2.36 17.56 -12.23
C LEU A 111 -0.97 16.93 -12.31
N ALA A 112 -0.08 17.44 -13.18
CA ALA A 112 1.27 16.93 -13.33
C ALA A 112 2.05 16.93 -11.99
N ASN A 113 2.00 18.03 -11.25
CA ASN A 113 2.67 18.14 -9.95
C ASN A 113 2.09 17.18 -8.89
N ARG A 114 0.77 17.00 -8.88
CA ARG A 114 0.12 16.02 -8.00
C ARG A 114 0.56 14.60 -8.33
N LEU A 115 0.54 14.22 -9.61
CA LEU A 115 0.99 12.89 -10.05
C LEU A 115 2.45 12.62 -9.66
N LYS A 116 3.34 13.61 -9.78
CA LYS A 116 4.74 13.47 -9.32
C LYS A 116 4.84 13.23 -7.82
N ALA A 117 4.09 14.00 -7.02
CA ALA A 117 4.08 13.84 -5.56
C ALA A 117 3.53 12.46 -5.15
N LEU A 118 2.50 11.97 -5.84
CA LEU A 118 1.92 10.64 -5.63
C LEU A 118 2.90 9.54 -6.00
N HIS A 119 3.53 9.62 -7.18
CA HIS A 119 4.55 8.68 -7.61
C HIS A 119 5.72 8.65 -6.63
N TYR A 120 6.24 9.81 -6.20
CA TYR A 120 7.32 9.86 -5.20
C TYR A 120 6.90 9.24 -3.86
N ARG A 121 5.66 9.49 -3.40
CA ARG A 121 5.11 8.86 -2.19
C ARG A 121 5.02 7.33 -2.34
N PHE A 122 4.60 6.86 -3.52
CA PHE A 122 4.50 5.44 -3.84
C PHE A 122 5.87 4.76 -3.96
N VAL A 123 6.80 5.35 -4.69
CA VAL A 123 8.18 4.86 -4.79
C VAL A 123 8.83 4.87 -3.42
N LYS A 124 8.69 5.94 -2.62
CA LYS A 124 9.21 5.93 -1.25
C LYS A 124 8.54 4.90 -0.36
N SER A 125 7.23 4.65 -0.47
CA SER A 125 6.58 3.62 0.33
C SER A 125 7.05 2.20 -0.07
N ARG A 126 7.42 2.01 -1.34
CA ARG A 126 8.05 0.80 -1.89
C ARG A 126 9.51 0.64 -1.50
N GLU A 127 10.33 1.67 -1.66
CA GLU A 127 11.75 1.69 -1.26
C GLU A 127 11.89 1.59 0.27
N GLN A 128 10.95 2.16 1.02
CA GLN A 128 10.82 1.99 2.46
C GLN A 128 9.98 0.76 2.82
N GLN A 129 9.79 -0.24 1.93
CA GLN A 129 9.30 -1.55 2.35
C GLN A 129 10.31 -2.15 3.32
N GLU A 130 10.17 -1.76 4.58
CA GLU A 130 10.89 -2.29 5.72
C GLU A 130 10.53 -3.78 5.74
N CYS A 131 11.46 -4.60 5.24
CA CYS A 131 11.30 -6.04 5.15
C CYS A 131 12.28 -6.68 6.12
N TYR A 132 11.74 -7.27 7.19
CA TYR A 132 12.55 -8.03 8.12
C TYR A 132 12.63 -9.48 7.62
N ARG A 133 13.84 -9.96 7.33
CA ARG A 133 14.08 -11.42 7.31
C ARG A 133 14.27 -11.87 8.75
N ILE A 134 13.19 -12.36 9.37
CA ILE A 134 13.17 -12.71 10.81
C ILE A 134 13.70 -14.13 11.03
N ALA A 135 13.54 -15.02 10.05
CA ALA A 135 14.18 -16.35 10.00
C ALA A 135 14.47 -16.75 8.54
N SER A 136 15.15 -17.88 8.32
CA SER A 136 15.60 -18.35 6.99
C SER A 136 14.49 -18.34 5.93
N GLU A 137 13.30 -18.79 6.29
CA GLU A 137 12.12 -18.85 5.40
C GLU A 137 10.97 -17.94 5.87
N VAL A 138 11.28 -16.92 6.69
CA VAL A 138 10.27 -16.05 7.30
C VAL A 138 10.60 -14.58 7.08
N PHE A 139 9.74 -13.90 6.33
CA PHE A 139 9.88 -12.49 5.97
C PHE A 139 8.67 -11.71 6.45
N PHE A 140 8.88 -10.53 7.03
CA PHE A 140 7.82 -9.60 7.39
C PHE A 140 7.93 -8.33 6.56
N ARG A 141 7.00 -8.14 5.62
CA ARG A 141 6.85 -6.92 4.82
C ARG A 141 6.00 -5.93 5.61
N VAL A 142 6.67 -5.03 6.33
CA VAL A 142 6.06 -4.19 7.38
C VAL A 142 4.92 -3.33 6.83
N ASN A 143 5.16 -2.60 5.75
CA ASN A 143 4.17 -1.67 5.20
C ASN A 143 2.96 -2.40 4.59
N ALA A 144 3.18 -3.63 4.09
CA ALA A 144 2.09 -4.46 3.57
C ALA A 144 1.32 -5.19 4.68
N GLY A 145 1.85 -5.25 5.90
CA GLY A 145 1.29 -6.09 6.96
C GLY A 145 1.32 -7.58 6.62
N ILE A 146 2.28 -8.04 5.80
CA ILE A 146 2.33 -9.43 5.33
C ILE A 146 3.51 -10.17 5.95
N LEU A 147 3.22 -11.30 6.60
CA LEU A 147 4.20 -12.28 7.03
C LEU A 147 4.26 -13.43 6.01
N VAL A 148 5.40 -13.61 5.36
CA VAL A 148 5.65 -14.71 4.42
C VAL A 148 6.35 -15.83 5.16
N VAL A 149 5.77 -17.03 5.17
CA VAL A 149 6.31 -18.23 5.85
C VAL A 149 6.42 -19.35 4.82
N LYS A 150 7.64 -19.80 4.50
CA LYS A 150 7.89 -20.83 3.47
C LYS A 150 7.20 -20.50 2.14
N GLY A 151 7.31 -19.23 1.73
CA GLY A 151 6.69 -18.70 0.51
C GLY A 151 5.18 -18.42 0.58
N LYS A 152 4.48 -18.79 1.66
CA LYS A 152 3.04 -18.54 1.83
C LYS A 152 2.78 -17.23 2.58
N GLU A 153 1.93 -16.37 2.04
CA GLU A 153 1.57 -15.08 2.65
C GLU A 153 0.51 -15.27 3.77
N ARG A 154 0.73 -14.61 4.92
CA ARG A 154 -0.21 -14.46 6.03
C ARG A 154 -0.43 -12.97 6.28
N TYR A 155 -1.67 -12.52 6.21
CA TYR A 155 -2.02 -11.11 6.45
C TYR A 155 -2.18 -10.85 7.95
N LEU A 156 -1.49 -9.83 8.46
CA LEU A 156 -1.56 -9.39 9.84
C LEU A 156 -2.59 -8.29 10.00
N LYS A 157 -3.28 -8.26 11.14
CA LYS A 157 -4.08 -7.09 11.52
C LYS A 157 -3.14 -5.90 11.81
N SER A 158 -3.63 -4.68 11.66
CA SER A 158 -2.83 -3.44 11.85
C SER A 158 -2.05 -3.43 13.18
N ASN A 159 -2.70 -3.76 14.29
CA ASN A 159 -2.03 -3.81 15.61
C ASN A 159 -1.02 -4.96 15.74
N GLU A 160 -1.27 -6.11 15.11
CA GLU A 160 -0.33 -7.24 15.11
C GLU A 160 0.92 -6.92 14.28
N ALA A 161 0.74 -6.29 13.11
CA ALA A 161 1.82 -5.80 12.27
C ALA A 161 2.66 -4.75 13.01
N CYS A 162 2.00 -3.81 13.71
CA CYS A 162 2.70 -2.81 14.50
C CYS A 162 3.48 -3.43 15.67
N LEU A 163 2.87 -4.36 16.41
CA LEU A 163 3.55 -5.10 17.47
C LEU A 163 4.76 -5.88 16.92
N LEU A 164 4.58 -6.63 15.83
CA LEU A 164 5.67 -7.40 15.22
C LEU A 164 6.80 -6.48 14.74
N LYS A 165 6.47 -5.32 14.14
CA LYS A 165 7.44 -4.30 13.71
C LYS A 165 8.31 -3.83 14.88
N LEU A 166 7.68 -3.46 16.00
CA LEU A 166 8.40 -2.99 17.19
C LEU A 166 9.32 -4.06 17.76
N LEU A 167 8.86 -5.32 17.77
CA LEU A 167 9.66 -6.45 18.23
C LEU A 167 10.83 -6.77 17.28
N CYS A 168 10.62 -6.74 15.96
CA CYS A 168 11.65 -7.00 14.95
C CYS A 168 12.78 -5.96 14.98
N ARG A 169 12.44 -4.67 15.18
CA ARG A 169 13.42 -3.58 15.34
C ARG A 169 14.43 -3.82 16.46
N LYS A 170 14.02 -4.59 17.46
CA LYS A 170 14.77 -4.87 18.68
C LYS A 170 14.92 -6.38 18.90
N MET A 171 15.08 -7.14 17.82
CA MET A 171 15.20 -8.60 17.83
C MET A 171 16.21 -9.08 18.90
N GLY A 172 15.82 -10.07 19.70
CA GLY A 172 16.66 -10.61 20.77
C GLY A 172 16.77 -9.73 22.03
N THR A 173 16.25 -8.50 22.01
CA THR A 173 16.21 -7.59 23.16
C THR A 173 14.78 -7.35 23.66
N VAL A 174 14.64 -6.87 24.91
CA VAL A 174 13.33 -6.62 25.51
C VAL A 174 12.83 -5.24 25.09
N VAL A 175 11.66 -5.20 24.44
CA VAL A 175 10.92 -3.97 24.18
C VAL A 175 10.00 -3.69 25.38
N LYS A 176 10.13 -2.49 25.95
CA LYS A 176 9.40 -2.11 27.17
C LYS A 176 7.89 -2.03 26.91
N ILE A 177 7.07 -2.35 27.91
CA ILE A 177 5.60 -2.27 27.82
C ILE A 177 5.16 -0.87 27.36
N GLU A 178 5.74 0.19 27.92
CA GLU A 178 5.43 1.58 27.57
C GLU A 178 5.74 1.92 26.11
N GLU A 179 6.85 1.39 25.58
CA GLU A 179 7.27 1.59 24.20
C GLU A 179 6.34 0.86 23.23
N LEU A 180 5.99 -0.39 23.55
CA LEU A 180 4.99 -1.16 22.80
C LEU A 180 3.65 -0.44 22.77
N TYR A 181 3.21 0.05 23.93
CA TYR A 181 1.95 0.79 24.04
C TYR A 181 1.94 2.06 23.19
N ALA A 182 2.96 2.91 23.36
CA ALA A 182 3.06 4.16 22.65
C ALA A 182 3.14 3.95 21.14
N GLY A 183 3.83 2.89 20.69
CA GLY A 183 3.96 2.55 19.28
C GLY A 183 2.67 2.01 18.63
N ILE A 184 1.86 1.26 19.38
CA ILE A 184 0.64 0.61 18.84
C ILE A 184 -0.59 1.52 18.96
N TRP A 185 -0.78 2.19 20.10
CA TRP A 185 -2.00 2.95 20.40
C TRP A 185 -1.77 4.45 20.66
N GLY A 186 -0.54 4.95 20.52
CA GLY A 186 -0.20 6.35 20.75
C GLY A 186 -0.05 6.73 22.24
N LYS A 187 0.43 7.96 22.49
CA LYS A 187 0.80 8.44 23.85
C LYS A 187 -0.39 8.84 24.74
N ALA A 188 -1.61 8.92 24.21
CA ALA A 188 -2.75 9.58 24.86
C ALA A 188 -3.62 8.67 25.75
N ILE A 189 -3.40 7.36 25.80
CA ILE A 189 -4.29 6.46 26.56
C ILE A 189 -3.81 6.33 28.01
N LEU A 190 -4.61 6.92 28.91
CA LEU A 190 -4.45 6.89 30.36
C LEU A 190 -4.82 5.54 30.99
N PHE A 191 -4.35 5.40 32.21
CA PHE A 191 -4.16 4.23 33.06
C PHE A 191 -5.44 3.48 33.45
N ASP A 192 -5.62 2.25 32.96
CA ASP A 192 -6.02 1.07 33.78
C ASP A 192 -6.13 -0.22 32.93
N SER A 193 -6.35 -0.09 31.63
CA SER A 193 -6.62 -1.21 30.71
C SER A 193 -5.41 -1.67 29.86
N LYS A 194 -4.22 -1.12 30.13
CA LYS A 194 -2.98 -1.38 29.36
C LYS A 194 -2.53 -2.84 29.45
N ASP A 195 -2.66 -3.53 30.57
CA ASP A 195 -2.03 -4.86 30.62
C ASP A 195 -2.82 -5.93 29.85
N LYS A 196 -4.15 -5.82 29.82
CA LYS A 196 -5.02 -6.83 29.18
C LYS A 196 -4.98 -6.76 27.66
N ALA A 197 -5.07 -5.57 27.07
CA ALA A 197 -5.12 -5.42 25.62
C ALA A 197 -3.80 -5.84 24.94
N LEU A 198 -2.64 -5.47 25.50
CA LEU A 198 -1.34 -5.92 24.99
C LEU A 198 -1.13 -7.42 25.17
N ARG A 199 -1.53 -8.00 26.31
CA ARG A 199 -1.47 -9.47 26.51
C ARG A 199 -2.30 -10.22 25.48
N ASN A 200 -3.52 -9.74 25.22
CA ASN A 200 -4.39 -10.32 24.18
C ASN A 200 -3.73 -10.22 22.79
N LEU A 201 -3.20 -9.04 22.45
CA LEU A 201 -2.53 -8.84 21.16
C LEU A 201 -1.29 -9.73 20.99
N VAL A 202 -0.50 -9.89 22.06
CA VAL A 202 0.64 -10.83 22.08
C VAL A 202 0.17 -12.27 21.90
N SER A 203 -0.94 -12.65 22.53
CA SER A 203 -1.53 -13.98 22.39
C SER A 203 -1.96 -14.25 20.94
N GLU A 204 -2.62 -13.30 20.29
CA GLU A 204 -3.01 -13.42 18.88
C GLU A 204 -1.78 -13.47 17.96
N LEU A 205 -0.79 -12.59 18.17
CA LEU A 205 0.43 -12.60 17.36
C LEU A 205 1.20 -13.93 17.51
N ARG A 206 1.23 -14.55 18.70
CA ARG A 206 1.85 -15.87 18.88
C ARG A 206 1.20 -16.94 18.01
N LYS A 207 -0.13 -16.98 17.93
CA LYS A 207 -0.85 -17.89 17.03
C LYS A 207 -0.45 -17.65 15.58
N THR A 208 -0.36 -16.37 15.17
CA THR A 208 0.05 -16.01 13.81
C THR A 208 1.49 -16.43 13.49
N LEU A 209 2.36 -16.51 14.50
CA LEU A 209 3.75 -16.96 14.38
C LEU A 209 3.91 -18.49 14.52
N GLU A 210 2.85 -19.26 14.72
CA GLU A 210 2.96 -20.72 14.80
C GLU A 210 3.57 -21.33 13.52
N GLY A 211 4.51 -22.25 13.72
CA GLY A 211 5.26 -22.91 12.64
C GLY A 211 6.34 -22.05 11.97
N THR A 212 6.65 -20.86 12.51
CA THR A 212 7.71 -19.98 11.98
C THR A 212 9.08 -20.17 12.63
N GLY A 213 9.16 -20.89 13.75
CA GLY A 213 10.37 -20.95 14.60
C GLY A 213 10.61 -19.67 15.42
N LEU A 214 9.70 -18.69 15.36
CA LEU A 214 9.78 -17.47 16.14
C LEU A 214 9.01 -17.59 17.45
N GLU A 215 9.59 -17.07 18.53
CA GLU A 215 8.99 -17.10 19.86
C GLU A 215 8.94 -15.69 20.45
N ILE A 216 7.75 -15.27 20.91
CA ILE A 216 7.60 -14.06 21.72
C ILE A 216 7.71 -14.44 23.20
N ARG A 217 8.82 -14.06 23.84
CA ARG A 217 9.07 -14.28 25.27
C ARG A 217 8.60 -13.10 26.11
N ASN A 218 7.93 -13.39 27.21
CA ASN A 218 7.61 -12.39 28.22
C ASN A 218 8.79 -12.25 29.19
N LYS A 219 9.19 -11.01 29.48
CA LYS A 219 10.05 -10.68 30.63
C LYS A 219 9.21 -9.95 31.66
N ARG A 220 8.94 -10.64 32.76
CA ARG A 220 8.06 -10.20 33.84
C ARG A 220 8.38 -8.76 34.25
N PHE A 221 7.36 -7.90 34.27
CA PHE A 221 7.43 -6.47 34.61
C PHE A 221 8.30 -5.59 33.70
N ALA A 222 8.89 -6.13 32.64
CA ALA A 222 9.73 -5.38 31.71
C ALA A 222 9.06 -5.21 30.34
N GLY A 223 8.59 -6.30 29.73
CA GLY A 223 7.98 -6.28 28.41
C GLY A 223 8.13 -7.59 27.64
N TYR A 224 8.30 -7.48 26.33
CA TYR A 224 8.33 -8.63 25.42
C TYR A 224 9.57 -8.61 24.53
N CYS A 225 10.03 -9.80 24.14
CA CYS A 225 11.19 -9.99 23.28
C CYS A 225 10.82 -11.02 22.20
N LEU A 226 11.12 -10.73 20.94
CA LEU A 226 11.02 -11.70 19.86
C LEU A 226 12.38 -12.37 19.67
N LYS A 227 12.40 -13.70 19.64
CA LYS A 227 13.56 -14.52 19.34
C LYS A 227 13.26 -15.45 18.16
N GLY A 228 14.26 -15.68 17.33
CA GLY A 228 14.27 -16.81 16.39
C GLY A 228 15.08 -17.95 16.98
N GLU A 229 14.88 -19.15 16.42
CA GLU A 229 15.78 -20.30 16.56
C GLU A 229 17.22 -19.96 16.14
#